data_AF-A0A351MI08-F1
#
_entry.id   AF-A0A351MI08-F1
#
_cell.length_a   1.000
_cell.length_b   1.000
_cell.length_c   1.000
_cell.angle_alpha   90.00
_cell.angle_beta   90.00
_cell.angle_gamma   90.00
#
_symmetry.space_group_name_H-M   'P 1'
#
loop_
_entity.id
_entity.type
_entity.pdbx_description
1 polymer ?
#
loop_
_entity_poly.entity_id
_entity_poly.type
_entity_poly.pdbx_seq_one_letter_code
_entity_poly.pdbx_strand_id
1 'polypeptide(L)'
;LVNLNTRWETIQLSGRGSQPELTQHEDWTQDSTWQTAFFDLGALVRAKYPEGELKVEQLLLAEAGSPNGLDYALDNVAVFGPQPARELAASWTAYDASGIAGGGAALQAGLGGGEPPAADGAGDGWRGAAAEAGVHLLRVRVRDGAGQAGGEARRVVVTP
;
A
#
# COMPACT_ATOMS: atom_id res chain seq x y z
N LEU A 1 12.74 -5.36 8.51
CA LEU A 1 13.62 -6.54 8.48
C LEU A 1 13.33 -7.35 7.22
N VAL A 2 14.39 -7.75 6.51
CA VAL A 2 14.34 -8.52 5.26
C VAL A 2 15.23 -9.74 5.43
N ASN A 3 14.69 -10.94 5.24
CA ASN A 3 15.50 -12.17 5.22
C ASN A 3 15.93 -12.46 3.79
N LEU A 4 17.24 -12.31 3.55
CA LEU A 4 17.91 -12.55 2.28
C LEU A 4 18.84 -13.74 2.42
N ASN A 5 18.51 -14.86 1.78
CA ASN A 5 19.35 -16.06 1.78
C ASN A 5 19.85 -16.42 3.20
N THR A 6 18.91 -16.52 4.16
CA THR A 6 19.13 -16.80 5.59
C THR A 6 19.84 -15.71 6.40
N ARG A 7 20.04 -14.51 5.86
CA ARG A 7 20.60 -13.35 6.59
C ARG A 7 19.54 -12.28 6.77
N TRP A 8 19.44 -11.76 7.99
CA TRP A 8 18.55 -10.65 8.31
C TRP A 8 19.23 -9.32 8.04
N GLU A 9 18.60 -8.52 7.19
CA GLU A 9 19.00 -7.14 6.90
C GLU A 9 17.88 -6.17 7.32
N THR A 10 18.23 -4.91 7.57
CA THR A 10 17.28 -3.86 7.92
C THR A 10 17.15 -2.81 6.83
N ILE A 11 15.91 -2.39 6.58
CA ILE A 11 15.59 -1.06 6.05
C ILE A 11 15.14 -0.27 7.28
N GLN A 12 15.93 0.73 7.67
CA GLN A 12 15.66 1.52 8.85
C GLN A 12 14.77 2.71 8.48
N LEU A 13 13.60 2.79 9.11
CA LEU A 13 12.66 3.89 8.88
C LEU A 13 12.91 5.10 9.81
N SER A 14 13.36 4.84 11.04
CA SER A 14 13.75 5.86 12.01
C SER A 14 14.71 5.30 13.06
N GLY A 15 15.42 6.19 13.76
CA GLY A 15 16.36 5.82 14.84
C GLY A 15 17.68 5.22 14.34
N ARG A 16 18.40 4.51 15.23
CA ARG A 16 19.62 3.75 14.91
C ARG A 16 19.43 2.28 15.23
N GLY A 17 19.72 1.41 14.27
CA GLY A 17 19.61 -0.04 14.37
C GLY A 17 20.95 -0.69 14.72
N SER A 18 20.89 -1.91 15.25
CA SER A 18 22.05 -2.75 15.54
C SER A 18 22.31 -3.83 14.49
N GLN A 19 21.47 -3.91 13.45
CA GLN A 19 21.51 -4.94 12.41
C GLN A 19 22.24 -4.45 11.16
N PRO A 20 22.75 -5.36 10.31
CA PRO A 20 23.25 -5.03 8.98
C PRO A 20 22.18 -4.31 8.16
N GLU A 21 22.54 -3.16 7.58
CA GLU A 21 21.58 -2.26 6.95
C GLU A 21 21.67 -2.30 5.42
N LEU A 22 20.52 -2.32 4.76
CA LEU A 22 20.37 -2.07 3.32
C LEU A 22 20.29 -0.57 3.02
N THR A 23 19.50 0.15 3.82
CA THR A 23 19.40 1.61 3.78
C THR A 23 18.76 2.14 5.07
N GLN A 24 19.00 3.43 5.31
CA GLN A 24 18.31 4.25 6.30
C GLN A 24 17.50 5.32 5.56
N HIS A 25 16.23 5.46 5.93
CA HIS A 25 15.42 6.58 5.48
C HIS A 25 15.77 7.83 6.30
N GLU A 26 16.39 8.83 5.68
CA GLU A 26 16.96 9.98 6.39
C GLU A 26 15.94 11.09 6.72
N ASP A 27 14.77 11.10 6.04
CA ASP A 27 13.86 12.25 6.07
C ASP A 27 12.62 12.11 6.97
N TRP A 28 12.59 11.17 7.91
CA TRP A 28 11.41 11.01 8.79
C TRP A 28 11.44 11.92 10.00
N THR A 29 10.43 12.79 10.08
CA THR A 29 10.26 13.70 11.23
C THR A 29 9.31 13.07 12.25
N GLN A 30 9.69 13.04 13.52
CA GLN A 30 8.79 12.60 14.60
C GLN A 30 7.85 13.73 15.02
N ASP A 31 6.83 14.02 14.21
CA ASP A 31 5.91 15.16 14.40
C ASP A 31 4.42 14.77 14.49
N SER A 32 4.12 13.49 14.68
CA SER A 32 2.75 12.94 14.72
C SER A 32 1.97 13.08 13.40
N THR A 33 2.64 13.37 12.29
CA THR A 33 2.01 13.36 10.96
C THR A 33 2.18 12.01 10.25
N TRP A 34 1.19 11.63 9.45
CA TRP A 34 1.28 10.45 8.59
C TRP A 34 2.33 10.67 7.52
N GLN A 35 3.31 9.77 7.46
CA GLN A 35 4.37 9.77 6.46
C GLN A 35 4.28 8.54 5.57
N THR A 36 4.91 8.62 4.40
CA THR A 36 4.98 7.50 3.45
C THR A 36 6.42 7.27 3.05
N ALA A 37 6.83 6.02 2.95
CA ALA A 37 8.11 5.65 2.37
C ALA A 37 7.91 4.60 1.27
N PHE A 38 8.78 4.67 0.26
CA PHE A 38 8.86 3.69 -0.82
C PHE A 38 10.29 3.18 -0.89
N PHE A 39 10.43 1.87 -1.01
CA PHE A 39 11.72 1.23 -1.12
C PHE A 39 11.70 0.31 -2.34
N ASP A 40 12.58 0.56 -3.30
CA ASP A 40 12.91 -0.46 -4.30
C ASP A 40 13.83 -1.48 -3.63
N LEU A 41 13.22 -2.50 -3.04
CA LEU A 41 13.96 -3.56 -2.36
C LEU A 41 14.92 -4.27 -3.32
N GLY A 42 14.55 -4.45 -4.58
CA GLY A 42 15.39 -5.10 -5.57
C GLY A 42 16.68 -4.30 -5.82
N ALA A 43 16.55 -2.99 -6.05
CA ALA A 43 17.69 -2.10 -6.24
C ALA A 43 18.59 -2.03 -4.99
N LEU A 44 18.00 -1.88 -3.80
CA LEU A 44 18.74 -1.85 -2.54
C LEU A 44 19.54 -3.12 -2.31
N VAL A 45 18.91 -4.28 -2.52
CA VAL A 45 19.59 -5.57 -2.34
C VAL A 45 20.66 -5.77 -3.39
N ARG A 46 20.43 -5.38 -4.66
CA ARG A 46 21.42 -5.50 -5.73
C ARG A 46 22.62 -4.56 -5.57
N ALA A 47 22.43 -3.38 -4.98
CA ALA A 47 23.53 -2.49 -4.65
C ALA A 47 24.51 -3.15 -3.65
N LYS A 48 24.00 -3.94 -2.71
CA LYS A 48 24.80 -4.63 -1.68
C LYS A 48 25.29 -6.02 -2.11
N TYR A 49 24.46 -6.75 -2.85
CA TYR A 49 24.71 -8.11 -3.34
C TYR A 49 24.56 -8.12 -4.88
N PRO A 50 25.60 -7.67 -5.61
CA PRO A 50 25.51 -7.45 -7.05
C PRO A 50 25.34 -8.73 -7.86
N GLU A 51 25.83 -9.86 -7.34
CA GLU A 51 25.83 -11.15 -8.02
C GLU A 51 25.00 -12.19 -7.26
N GLY A 52 24.63 -13.28 -7.95
CA GLY A 52 23.92 -14.41 -7.37
C GLY A 52 22.39 -14.29 -7.36
N GLU A 53 21.74 -15.41 -7.07
CA GLU A 53 20.28 -15.47 -6.92
C GLU A 53 19.85 -14.75 -5.64
N LEU A 54 18.82 -13.89 -5.76
CA LEU A 54 18.21 -13.22 -4.62
C LEU A 54 16.84 -13.82 -4.37
N LYS A 55 16.71 -14.40 -3.19
CA LYS A 55 15.44 -14.88 -2.68
C LYS A 55 15.10 -14.10 -1.42
N VAL A 56 14.06 -13.27 -1.52
CA VAL A 56 13.44 -12.65 -0.33
C VAL A 56 12.52 -13.70 0.25
N GLU A 57 12.89 -14.29 1.39
CA GLU A 57 12.12 -15.35 2.01
C GLU A 57 11.07 -14.81 2.99
N GLN A 58 11.43 -13.72 3.68
CA GLN A 58 10.59 -13.12 4.71
C GLN A 58 10.76 -11.60 4.74
N LEU A 59 9.65 -10.91 4.97
CA LEU A 59 9.59 -9.50 5.30
C LEU A 59 8.92 -9.37 6.66
N LEU A 60 9.58 -8.65 7.57
CA LEU A 60 9.08 -8.39 8.90
C LEU A 60 9.14 -6.89 9.17
N LEU A 61 8.02 -6.31 9.57
CA LEU A 61 7.96 -4.97 10.12
C LEU A 61 8.01 -5.12 11.63
N ALA A 62 8.99 -4.47 12.26
CA ALA A 62 9.23 -4.57 13.69
C ALA A 62 9.79 -3.26 14.21
N GLU A 63 9.47 -2.99 15.48
CA GLU A 63 10.18 -2.00 16.29
C GLU A 63 11.38 -2.69 16.94
N ALA A 64 12.49 -1.97 17.06
CA ALA A 64 13.69 -2.48 17.70
C ALA A 64 14.36 -1.35 18.50
N GLY A 65 14.37 -1.49 19.82
CA GLY A 65 15.23 -0.68 20.69
C GLY A 65 14.54 0.29 21.65
N SER A 66 13.21 0.32 21.76
CA SER A 66 12.53 1.10 22.80
C SER A 66 12.30 0.27 24.07
N PRO A 67 13.03 0.54 25.17
CA PRO A 67 12.78 -0.12 26.46
C PRO A 67 11.41 0.25 27.06
N ASN A 68 10.74 1.29 26.54
CA ASN A 68 9.48 1.80 27.05
C ASN A 68 8.30 1.59 26.08
N GLY A 69 8.50 0.83 24.99
CA GLY A 69 7.55 0.79 23.88
C GLY A 69 7.52 2.11 23.13
N LEU A 70 7.16 2.07 21.86
CA LEU A 70 6.87 3.27 21.08
C LEU A 70 5.53 3.00 20.42
N ASP A 71 4.57 3.89 20.62
CA ASP A 71 3.31 3.82 19.88
C ASP A 71 3.60 4.23 18.44
N TYR A 72 3.50 3.29 17.52
CA TYR A 72 3.54 3.56 16.10
C TYR A 72 2.28 3.01 15.45
N ALA A 73 1.75 3.77 14.50
CA ALA A 73 0.65 3.33 13.66
C ALA A 73 1.21 3.02 12.26
N LEU A 74 0.89 1.84 11.75
CA LEU A 74 1.14 1.49 10.35
C LEU A 74 -0.21 1.39 9.66
N ASP A 75 -0.26 1.89 8.44
CA ASP A 75 -1.40 1.68 7.54
C ASP A 75 -0.89 1.52 6.10
N ASN A 76 -1.69 0.86 5.26
CA ASN A 76 -1.46 0.67 3.83
C ASN A 76 -0.11 0.04 3.48
N VAL A 77 0.32 -0.97 4.23
CA VAL A 77 1.54 -1.73 3.92
C VAL A 77 1.29 -2.61 2.69
N ALA A 78 2.11 -2.41 1.65
CA ALA A 78 2.05 -3.19 0.43
C ALA A 78 3.44 -3.71 0.05
N VAL A 79 3.48 -4.93 -0.47
CA VAL A 79 4.67 -5.55 -1.08
C VAL A 79 4.23 -6.12 -2.41
N PHE A 80 4.92 -5.74 -3.47
CA PHE A 80 4.64 -6.20 -4.84
C PHE A 80 5.97 -6.54 -5.52
N GLY A 81 5.91 -7.55 -6.39
CA GLY A 81 7.00 -7.90 -7.30
C GLY A 81 6.78 -7.30 -8.69
N PRO A 82 7.70 -7.56 -9.63
CA PRO A 82 7.48 -7.19 -11.02
C PRO A 82 6.19 -7.84 -11.54
N GLN A 83 5.19 -7.02 -11.87
CA GLN A 83 3.94 -7.49 -12.48
C GLN A 83 3.96 -7.23 -13.99
N PRO A 84 3.65 -8.24 -14.83
CA PRO A 84 3.69 -8.09 -16.28
C PRO A 84 2.57 -7.19 -16.83
N ALA A 85 1.53 -6.91 -16.03
CA ALA A 85 0.45 -6.01 -16.39
C ALA A 85 0.14 -5.08 -15.22
N ARG A 86 0.04 -3.78 -15.51
CA ARG A 86 -0.43 -2.74 -14.57
C ARG A 86 -1.96 -2.77 -14.40
N GLU A 87 -2.61 -3.93 -14.55
CA GLU A 87 -4.07 -4.01 -14.38
C GLU A 87 -4.41 -3.77 -12.92
N LEU A 88 -5.27 -2.77 -12.66
CA LEU A 88 -5.73 -2.47 -11.32
C LEU A 88 -7.06 -3.17 -11.09
N ALA A 89 -7.14 -3.92 -10.00
CA ALA A 89 -8.37 -4.54 -9.55
C ALA A 89 -8.70 -4.07 -8.14
N ALA A 90 -9.98 -3.83 -7.91
CA ALA A 90 -10.53 -3.59 -6.60
C ALA A 90 -11.66 -4.60 -6.36
N SER A 91 -11.79 -5.03 -5.12
CA SER A 91 -12.97 -5.76 -4.65
C SER A 91 -13.46 -5.12 -3.36
N TRP A 92 -14.74 -5.21 -3.11
CA TRP A 92 -15.37 -4.68 -1.91
C TRP A 92 -16.49 -5.59 -1.45
N THR A 93 -16.81 -5.49 -0.17
CA THR A 93 -17.99 -6.15 0.40
C THR A 93 -18.92 -5.09 0.92
N ALA A 94 -20.20 -5.22 0.60
CA ALA A 94 -21.23 -4.32 1.07
C ALA A 94 -22.39 -5.12 1.66
N TYR A 95 -23.03 -4.53 2.65
CA TYR A 95 -24.18 -5.12 3.33
C TYR A 95 -25.17 -4.01 3.66
N ASP A 96 -26.43 -4.24 3.30
CA ASP A 96 -27.57 -3.44 3.75
C ASP A 96 -28.81 -4.34 3.86
N ALA A 97 -29.69 -4.05 4.80
CA ALA A 97 -30.89 -4.85 5.03
C ALA A 97 -31.89 -4.81 3.87
N SER A 98 -31.89 -3.74 3.06
CA SER A 98 -32.69 -3.62 1.82
C SER A 98 -32.03 -4.30 0.61
N GLY A 99 -30.81 -4.82 0.77
CA GLY A 99 -29.99 -5.37 -0.31
C GLY A 99 -29.12 -4.30 -1.00
N ILE A 100 -28.24 -4.76 -1.88
CA ILE A 100 -27.34 -3.90 -2.67
C ILE A 100 -27.84 -3.81 -4.11
N ALA A 101 -28.14 -2.60 -4.57
CA ALA A 101 -28.69 -2.32 -5.89
C ALA A 101 -27.62 -1.96 -6.94
N GLY A 102 -26.41 -1.59 -6.51
CA GLY A 102 -25.32 -1.27 -7.43
C GLY A 102 -24.03 -0.88 -6.73
N GLY A 103 -22.93 -0.99 -7.46
CA GLY A 103 -21.59 -0.63 -7.00
C GLY A 103 -20.79 0.00 -8.13
N GLY A 104 -19.76 0.77 -7.77
CA GLY A 104 -18.83 1.35 -8.72
C GLY A 104 -17.57 1.81 -8.05
N ALA A 105 -16.48 1.82 -8.81
CA ALA A 105 -15.21 2.36 -8.35
C ALA A 105 -14.57 3.24 -9.42
N ALA A 106 -13.76 4.19 -8.98
CA ALA A 106 -12.91 5.00 -9.85
C ALA A 106 -11.56 5.23 -9.18
N LEU A 107 -10.51 5.18 -9.98
CA LEU A 107 -9.17 5.59 -9.57
C LEU A 107 -8.93 7.03 -10.03
N GLN A 108 -8.50 7.88 -9.11
CA GLN A 108 -8.17 9.26 -9.37
C GLN A 108 -6.69 9.52 -9.08
N ALA A 109 -6.00 10.25 -9.95
CA ALA A 109 -4.65 10.71 -9.69
C ALA A 109 -4.61 11.72 -8.53
N GLY A 110 -3.66 11.55 -7.61
CA GLY A 110 -3.51 12.35 -6.40
C GLY A 110 -4.51 11.99 -5.29
N LEU A 111 -4.48 12.78 -4.20
CA LEU A 111 -5.35 12.60 -3.03
C LEU A 111 -6.51 13.62 -2.98
N GLY A 112 -6.71 14.38 -4.06
CA GLY A 112 -7.76 15.40 -4.14
C GLY A 112 -9.17 14.83 -4.02
N GLY A 113 -10.09 15.65 -3.52
CA GLY A 113 -11.53 15.35 -3.49
C GLY A 113 -12.14 15.44 -4.88
N GLY A 114 -12.12 14.35 -5.66
CA GLY A 114 -12.94 14.22 -6.86
C GLY A 114 -14.35 13.73 -6.56
N GLU A 115 -15.20 13.78 -7.58
CA GLU A 115 -16.56 13.26 -7.49
C GLU A 115 -16.55 11.74 -7.27
N PRO A 116 -17.35 11.20 -6.33
CA PRO A 116 -17.49 9.77 -6.17
C PRO A 116 -17.97 9.12 -7.48
N PRO A 117 -17.51 7.89 -7.80
CA PRO A 117 -17.97 7.19 -8.99
C PRO A 117 -19.48 6.98 -8.97
N ALA A 118 -20.06 6.81 -10.15
CA ALA A 118 -21.43 6.34 -10.27
C ALA A 118 -21.57 4.92 -9.69
N ALA A 119 -22.67 4.63 -8.99
CA ALA A 119 -22.96 3.33 -8.39
C ALA A 119 -23.95 2.54 -9.26
N ASP A 120 -23.68 2.51 -10.57
CA ASP A 120 -24.61 2.01 -11.59
C ASP A 120 -24.17 0.65 -12.16
N GLY A 121 -23.00 0.16 -11.78
CA GLY A 121 -22.47 -1.14 -12.16
C GLY A 121 -22.96 -2.27 -11.25
N ALA A 122 -23.06 -3.48 -11.79
CA ALA A 122 -23.28 -4.69 -10.99
C ALA A 122 -21.92 -5.27 -10.62
N GLY A 123 -21.55 -5.23 -9.34
CA GLY A 123 -20.35 -5.92 -8.88
C GLY A 123 -19.93 -5.63 -7.44
N ASP A 124 -19.28 -6.63 -6.87
CA ASP A 124 -18.41 -6.58 -5.69
C ASP A 124 -16.95 -6.27 -6.08
N GLY A 125 -16.73 -5.73 -7.28
CA GLY A 125 -15.42 -5.41 -7.79
C GLY A 125 -15.38 -4.53 -9.03
N TRP A 126 -14.16 -4.08 -9.34
CA TRP A 126 -13.82 -3.20 -10.44
C TRP A 126 -12.47 -3.60 -11.04
N ARG A 127 -12.36 -3.45 -12.36
CA ARG A 127 -11.10 -3.57 -13.09
C ARG A 127 -10.86 -2.29 -13.88
N GLY A 128 -9.67 -1.74 -13.77
CA GLY A 128 -9.25 -0.53 -14.45
C GLY A 128 -8.06 -0.76 -15.36
N ALA A 129 -7.89 0.17 -16.30
CA ALA A 129 -6.68 0.24 -17.11
C ALA A 129 -5.44 0.52 -16.26
N ALA A 130 -4.27 0.32 -16.86
CA ALA A 130 -2.99 0.74 -16.31
C ALA A 130 -3.02 2.21 -15.91
N ALA A 131 -2.56 2.49 -14.68
CA ALA A 131 -2.35 3.84 -14.20
C ALA A 131 -0.88 4.23 -14.30
N GLU A 132 -0.63 5.54 -14.39
CA GLU A 132 0.72 6.09 -14.29
C GLU A 132 1.28 5.92 -12.88
N ALA A 133 2.60 5.88 -12.76
CA ALA A 133 3.26 5.83 -11.47
C ALA A 133 2.90 7.07 -10.64
N GLY A 134 2.64 6.88 -9.35
CA GLY A 134 2.27 7.94 -8.42
C GLY A 134 1.29 7.52 -7.34
N VAL A 135 0.85 8.50 -6.55
CA VAL A 135 -0.19 8.32 -5.54
C VAL A 135 -1.55 8.58 -6.17
N HIS A 136 -2.48 7.67 -5.93
CA HIS A 136 -3.85 7.70 -6.41
C HIS A 136 -4.83 7.52 -5.26
N LEU A 137 -6.07 7.89 -5.50
CA LEU A 137 -7.20 7.63 -4.61
C LEU A 137 -8.21 6.75 -5.34
N LEU A 138 -8.36 5.52 -4.88
CA LEU A 138 -9.41 4.60 -5.32
C LEU A 138 -10.66 4.87 -4.49
N ARG A 139 -11.73 5.35 -5.13
CA ARG A 139 -13.03 5.56 -4.50
C ARG A 139 -13.96 4.43 -4.90
N VAL A 140 -14.68 3.90 -3.92
CA VAL A 140 -15.76 2.93 -4.11
C VAL A 140 -17.05 3.59 -3.65
N ARG A 141 -18.13 3.41 -4.42
CA ARG A 141 -19.48 3.83 -4.06
C ARG A 141 -20.44 2.67 -4.27
N VAL A 142 -21.36 2.50 -3.34
CA VAL A 142 -22.37 1.45 -3.35
C VAL A 142 -23.73 2.08 -3.11
N ARG A 143 -24.76 1.62 -3.81
CA ARG A 143 -26.17 2.01 -3.64
C ARG A 143 -26.98 0.85 -3.11
N ASP A 144 -27.77 1.07 -2.07
CA ASP A 144 -28.66 0.07 -1.48
C ASP A 144 -30.00 -0.05 -2.25
N GLY A 145 -30.83 -1.02 -1.85
CA GLY A 145 -32.17 -1.26 -2.41
C GLY A 145 -33.17 -0.11 -2.15
N ALA A 146 -32.91 0.74 -1.16
CA ALA A 146 -33.68 1.95 -0.86
C ALA A 146 -33.19 3.20 -1.64
N GLY A 147 -32.15 3.06 -2.47
CA GLY A 147 -31.56 4.13 -3.26
C GLY A 147 -30.59 5.04 -2.49
N GLN A 148 -30.24 4.73 -1.24
CA GLN A 148 -29.20 5.43 -0.51
C GLN A 148 -27.82 4.99 -0.99
N ALA A 149 -26.86 5.91 -0.99
CA ALA A 149 -25.50 5.63 -1.43
C ALA A 149 -24.50 5.84 -0.30
N GLY A 150 -23.62 4.86 -0.11
CA GLY A 150 -22.44 4.92 0.76
C GLY A 150 -21.16 4.69 -0.04
N GLY A 151 -20.00 4.85 0.59
CA GLY A 151 -18.74 4.63 -0.08
C GLY A 151 -17.51 4.80 0.81
N GLU A 152 -16.38 4.36 0.29
CA GLU A 152 -15.07 4.47 0.95
C GLU A 152 -14.03 4.93 -0.08
N ALA A 153 -12.95 5.56 0.40
CA ALA A 153 -11.80 5.88 -0.42
C ALA A 153 -10.54 5.25 0.18
N ARG A 154 -9.73 4.62 -0.65
CA ARG A 154 -8.46 4.01 -0.29
C ARG A 154 -7.33 4.63 -1.08
N ARG A 155 -6.24 4.95 -0.41
CA ARG A 155 -5.01 5.38 -1.07
C ARG A 155 -4.40 4.20 -1.80
N VAL A 156 -4.08 4.39 -3.06
CA VAL A 156 -3.39 3.40 -3.90
C VAL A 156 -2.08 4.02 -4.37
N VAL A 157 -0.99 3.26 -4.34
CA VAL A 157 0.27 3.71 -4.92
C VAL A 157 0.60 2.80 -6.09
N VAL A 158 0.89 3.44 -7.22
CA VAL A 158 1.34 2.77 -8.44
C VAL A 158 2.83 3.07 -8.57
N THR A 159 3.64 2.02 -8.62
CA THR A 159 5.08 2.17 -8.84
C THR A 159 5.43 2.12 -10.32
N PRO A 160 6.59 2.66 -10.72
CA PRO A 160 7.12 2.55 -12.07
C PRO A 160 7.14 1.11 -12.62
#